data_AF-A0A7V3NT60-F1
#
_entry.id   AF-A0A7V3NT60-F1
#
_cell.length_a   1.000
_cell.length_b   1.000
_cell.length_c   1.000
_cell.angle_alpha   90.00
_cell.angle_beta   90.00
_cell.angle_gamma   90.00
#
_symmetry.space_group_name_H-M   'P 1'
#
loop_
_entity.id
_entity.type
_entity.pdbx_description
1 polymer ?
#
loop_
_entity_poly.entity_id
_entity_poly.type
_entity_poly.pdbx_seq_one_letter_code
_entity_poly.pdbx_strand_id
1 'polypeptide(L)'
;MKAKMILMSILLILTTMIISCQKDTPRSIDVFVDLSLSTNGERSFYKECIQSLTSLPFKSSDELSIFPITSKTLSDSKPLLISKPFPKNDISKTPLMYRREMNKFISDLKLQINSVCNKIDKLDPTPYTDIFSIFIVVSDRLSNEKKKHIIILSDMIEDSIIGGKRYNFSRDPINKEDYCANLIKILKDEDMIPDLSGVVISVCGAKSSSEKSDDQYRSIRKFWELYTKQMGASIRFESTIQNILQ
;
A
#
# COMPACT_ATOMS: atom_id res chain seq x y z
N MET A 1 27.44 30.91 -43.47
CA MET A 1 27.46 29.55 -42.87
C MET A 1 27.55 29.57 -41.33
N LYS A 2 28.49 30.31 -40.73
CA LYS A 2 28.66 30.37 -39.26
C LYS A 2 27.41 30.82 -38.47
N ALA A 3 26.65 31.80 -38.97
CA ALA A 3 25.44 32.29 -38.30
C ALA A 3 24.28 31.26 -38.27
N LYS A 4 24.12 30.43 -39.31
CA LYS A 4 23.12 29.35 -39.35
C LYS A 4 23.47 28.21 -38.38
N MET A 5 24.75 27.90 -38.21
CA MET A 5 25.20 26.91 -37.21
C MET A 5 24.97 27.40 -35.78
N ILE A 6 25.26 28.68 -35.49
CA ILE A 6 25.03 29.24 -34.15
C ILE A 6 23.54 29.23 -33.80
N LEU A 7 22.66 29.60 -34.74
CA LEU A 7 21.21 29.60 -34.53
C LEU A 7 20.67 28.16 -34.31
N MET A 8 21.19 27.17 -35.04
CA MET A 8 20.79 25.76 -34.84
C MET A 8 21.25 25.21 -33.49
N SER A 9 22.46 25.57 -33.02
CA SER A 9 22.96 25.14 -31.72
C SER A 9 22.17 25.76 -30.56
N ILE A 10 21.75 27.03 -30.67
CA ILE A 10 20.90 27.68 -29.67
C ILE A 10 19.51 27.03 -29.65
N LEU A 11 18.93 26.71 -30.81
CA LEU A 11 17.64 26.03 -30.90
C LEU A 11 17.68 24.62 -30.30
N LEU A 12 18.78 23.89 -30.49
CA LEU A 12 18.98 22.55 -29.92
C LEU A 12 19.08 22.60 -28.37
N ILE A 13 19.83 23.58 -27.83
CA ILE A 13 19.97 23.80 -26.38
C ILE A 13 18.62 24.21 -25.75
N LEU A 14 17.84 25.05 -26.43
CA LEU A 14 16.49 25.44 -26.00
C LEU A 14 15.49 24.27 -26.04
N THR A 15 15.60 23.36 -27.02
CA THR A 15 14.77 22.15 -27.02
C THR A 15 15.18 21.13 -25.96
N THR A 16 16.46 21.06 -25.58
CA THR A 16 16.92 20.18 -24.50
C THR A 16 16.55 20.69 -23.09
N MET A 17 16.32 21.99 -22.91
CA MET A 17 15.84 22.53 -21.62
C MET A 17 14.33 22.34 -21.38
N ILE A 18 13.57 21.89 -22.38
CA ILE A 18 12.17 21.47 -22.20
C ILE A 18 12.09 20.01 -21.73
N ILE A 19 13.22 19.29 -21.73
CA ILE A 19 13.30 17.92 -21.24
C ILE A 19 13.39 17.93 -19.72
N SER A 20 12.24 17.65 -19.09
CA SER A 20 12.11 17.11 -17.74
C SER A 20 12.18 18.11 -16.58
N CYS A 21 11.29 19.11 -16.59
CA CYS A 21 10.65 19.48 -15.32
C CYS A 21 9.59 18.38 -15.03
N GLN A 22 10.06 17.17 -14.69
CA GLN A 22 9.18 16.08 -14.28
C GLN A 22 8.57 16.50 -12.95
N LYS A 23 7.39 17.09 -13.01
CA LYS A 23 6.63 17.50 -11.83
C LYS A 23 6.40 16.23 -11.02
N ASP A 24 7.09 16.11 -9.88
CA ASP A 24 7.00 14.95 -9.01
C ASP A 24 5.53 14.79 -8.61
N THR A 25 4.86 13.79 -9.19
CA THR A 25 3.45 13.53 -8.91
C THR A 25 3.32 13.10 -7.46
N PRO A 26 2.51 13.78 -6.63
CA PRO A 26 2.32 13.39 -5.24
C PRO A 26 1.83 11.94 -5.15
N ARG A 27 2.25 11.25 -4.09
CA ARG A 27 1.81 9.87 -3.82
C ARG A 27 0.83 9.83 -2.66
N SER A 28 -0.17 8.95 -2.78
CA SER A 28 -0.95 8.50 -1.64
C SER A 28 -0.46 7.11 -1.26
N ILE A 29 0.03 6.98 -0.03
CA ILE A 29 0.59 5.75 0.53
C ILE A 29 -0.37 5.28 1.61
N ASP A 30 -1.12 4.24 1.31
CA ASP A 30 -2.09 3.67 2.24
C ASP A 30 -1.52 2.36 2.81
N VAL A 31 -1.40 2.30 4.13
CA VAL A 31 -0.91 1.13 4.86
C VAL A 31 -2.10 0.45 5.53
N PHE A 32 -2.35 -0.80 5.20
CA PHE A 32 -3.37 -1.63 5.82
C PHE A 32 -2.70 -2.61 6.78
N VAL A 33 -3.16 -2.65 8.03
CA VAL A 33 -2.56 -3.46 9.09
C VAL A 33 -3.55 -4.50 9.55
N ASP A 34 -3.18 -5.76 9.41
CA ASP A 34 -4.01 -6.89 9.80
C ASP A 34 -4.03 -7.04 11.32
N LEU A 35 -5.24 -6.92 11.90
CA LEU A 35 -5.47 -7.03 13.33
C LEU A 35 -6.29 -8.28 13.67
N SER A 36 -6.33 -9.27 12.79
CA SER A 36 -7.03 -10.53 13.03
C SER A 36 -6.29 -11.45 14.01
N LEU A 37 -6.97 -12.53 14.42
CA LEU A 37 -6.40 -13.55 15.30
C LEU A 37 -5.20 -14.27 14.66
N SER A 38 -5.20 -14.50 13.35
CA SER A 38 -4.09 -15.20 12.67
C SER A 38 -2.78 -14.42 12.72
N THR A 39 -2.86 -13.10 12.85
CA THR A 39 -1.69 -12.20 12.88
C THR A 39 -1.34 -11.70 14.29
N ASN A 40 -1.98 -12.21 15.34
CA ASN A 40 -1.74 -11.73 16.70
C ASN A 40 -0.27 -11.90 17.14
N GLY A 41 0.39 -12.99 16.72
CA GLY A 41 1.83 -13.21 16.93
C GLY A 41 2.74 -12.24 16.16
N GLU A 42 2.21 -11.58 15.12
CA GLU A 42 2.95 -10.73 14.18
C GLU A 42 2.92 -9.24 14.52
N ARG A 43 2.13 -8.85 15.53
CA ARG A 43 1.92 -7.44 15.87
C ARG A 43 3.21 -6.69 16.16
N SER A 44 4.20 -7.33 16.79
CA SER A 44 5.53 -6.72 17.02
C SER A 44 6.24 -6.39 15.71
N PHE A 45 6.26 -7.33 14.77
CA PHE A 45 6.84 -7.12 13.43
C PHE A 45 6.08 -6.04 12.65
N TYR A 46 4.74 -6.01 12.72
CA TYR A 46 3.96 -4.95 12.08
C TYR A 46 4.26 -3.57 12.66
N LYS A 47 4.42 -3.45 13.99
CA LYS A 47 4.83 -2.19 14.63
C LYS A 47 6.21 -1.73 14.16
N GLU A 48 7.17 -2.64 14.03
CA GLU A 48 8.50 -2.31 13.49
C GLU A 48 8.43 -1.81 12.04
N CYS A 49 7.59 -2.45 11.21
CA CYS A 49 7.32 -2.00 9.85
C CYS A 49 6.69 -0.60 9.83
N ILE A 50 5.68 -0.35 10.67
CA ILE A 50 5.01 0.96 10.79
C ILE A 50 6.00 2.04 11.27
N GLN A 51 6.85 1.74 12.26
CA GLN A 51 7.88 2.68 12.73
C GLN A 51 8.88 3.04 11.62
N SER A 52 9.24 2.05 10.81
CA SER A 52 10.16 2.20 9.69
C SER A 52 9.59 3.03 8.53
N LEU A 53 8.27 3.29 8.50
CA LEU A 53 7.66 4.17 7.49
C LEU A 53 8.34 5.52 7.45
N THR A 54 8.71 6.11 8.60
CA THR A 54 9.33 7.43 8.68
C THR A 54 10.71 7.55 8.04
N SER A 55 11.32 6.40 7.71
CA SER A 55 12.61 6.33 7.02
C SER A 55 12.46 6.19 5.50
N LEU A 56 11.24 6.06 4.99
CA LEU A 56 10.99 5.95 3.54
C LEU A 56 11.26 7.28 2.83
N PRO A 57 11.65 7.25 1.54
CA PRO A 57 11.96 8.44 0.76
C PRO A 57 10.68 9.16 0.32
N PHE A 58 9.97 9.79 1.26
CA PHE A 58 8.78 10.59 0.96
C PHE A 58 9.12 11.84 0.15
N LYS A 59 8.21 12.21 -0.75
CA LYS A 59 8.29 13.38 -1.62
C LYS A 59 7.38 14.49 -1.10
N SER A 60 7.60 15.70 -1.62
CA SER A 60 6.72 16.84 -1.32
C SER A 60 5.27 16.52 -1.69
N SER A 61 4.33 16.89 -0.81
CA SER A 61 2.89 16.64 -0.95
C SER A 61 2.46 15.17 -0.93
N ASP A 62 3.35 14.22 -0.64
CA ASP A 62 2.92 12.86 -0.34
C ASP A 62 1.94 12.86 0.85
N GLU A 63 1.12 11.82 0.93
CA GLU A 63 0.21 11.59 2.04
C GLU A 63 0.35 10.14 2.51
N LEU A 64 0.38 9.95 3.82
CA LEU A 64 0.42 8.65 4.47
C LEU A 64 -0.88 8.43 5.25
N SER A 65 -1.53 7.30 5.03
CA SER A 65 -2.67 6.88 5.83
C SER A 65 -2.47 5.45 6.33
N ILE A 66 -2.95 5.15 7.53
CA ILE A 66 -2.87 3.81 8.13
C ILE A 66 -4.27 3.36 8.51
N PHE A 67 -4.66 2.17 8.07
CA PHE A 67 -5.98 1.57 8.26
C PHE A 67 -5.85 0.20 8.93
N PRO A 68 -6.80 -0.19 9.80
CA PRO A 68 -6.90 -1.55 10.25
C PRO A 68 -7.59 -2.44 9.19
N ILE A 69 -7.21 -3.70 9.11
CA ILE A 69 -7.96 -4.76 8.43
C ILE A 69 -8.69 -5.54 9.51
N THR A 70 -10.00 -5.70 9.36
CA THR A 70 -10.85 -6.37 10.34
C THR A 70 -11.90 -7.23 9.63
N SER A 71 -12.79 -7.85 10.40
CA SER A 71 -13.97 -8.55 9.87
C SER A 71 -14.97 -7.67 9.11
N LYS A 72 -14.80 -6.34 9.15
CA LYS A 72 -15.72 -5.34 8.59
C LYS A 72 -14.96 -4.20 7.92
N THR A 73 -13.92 -4.52 7.17
CA THR A 73 -13.02 -3.53 6.56
C THR A 73 -13.77 -2.45 5.75
N LEU A 74 -14.86 -2.79 5.06
CA LEU A 74 -15.70 -1.80 4.34
C LEU A 74 -16.40 -0.80 5.26
N SER A 75 -17.06 -1.26 6.34
CA SER A 75 -17.90 -0.40 7.17
C SER A 75 -17.13 0.28 8.32
N ASP A 76 -16.04 -0.35 8.78
CA ASP A 76 -15.23 0.11 9.90
C ASP A 76 -13.91 0.75 9.43
N SER A 77 -13.86 1.24 8.19
CA SER A 77 -12.68 1.77 7.50
C SER A 77 -12.12 3.08 8.08
N LYS A 78 -12.30 3.35 9.37
CA LYS A 78 -11.75 4.53 10.04
C LYS A 78 -10.23 4.39 10.14
N PRO A 79 -9.47 5.36 9.59
CA PRO A 79 -8.02 5.31 9.66
C PRO A 79 -7.54 5.44 11.11
N LEU A 80 -6.50 4.68 11.44
CA LEU A 80 -5.69 4.86 12.65
C LEU A 80 -4.88 6.16 12.58
N LEU A 81 -4.51 6.55 11.35
CA LEU A 81 -3.73 7.75 11.02
C LEU A 81 -4.11 8.26 9.63
N ILE A 82 -4.26 9.59 9.51
CA ILE A 82 -4.11 10.30 8.24
C ILE A 82 -3.10 11.41 8.50
N SER A 83 -1.96 11.37 7.81
CA SER A 83 -0.97 12.45 7.92
C SER A 83 -1.50 13.70 7.23
N LYS A 84 -1.03 14.86 7.66
CA LYS A 84 -1.07 16.05 6.79
C LYS A 84 -0.22 15.77 5.53
N PRO A 85 -0.46 16.46 4.39
CA PRO A 85 0.43 16.37 3.25
C PRO A 85 1.86 16.76 3.65
N PHE A 86 2.84 16.05 3.12
CA PHE A 86 4.25 16.32 3.40
C PHE A 86 4.64 17.73 2.90
N PRO A 87 5.53 18.45 3.61
CA PRO A 87 5.89 19.82 3.27
C PRO A 87 6.26 19.99 1.79
N LYS A 88 5.76 21.07 1.18
CA LYS A 88 6.12 21.45 -0.19
C LYS A 88 7.47 22.15 -0.20
N ASN A 89 8.33 21.73 -1.13
CA ASN A 89 9.51 22.49 -1.53
C ASN A 89 9.09 23.54 -2.58
N ASP A 90 8.64 24.70 -2.12
CA ASP A 90 8.25 25.81 -3.00
C ASP A 90 9.40 26.81 -3.22
N ILE A 91 9.25 27.68 -4.23
CA ILE A 91 10.27 28.64 -4.65
C ILE A 91 10.60 29.67 -3.55
N SER A 92 9.70 29.88 -2.59
CA SER A 92 9.91 30.83 -1.50
C SER A 92 10.79 30.28 -0.37
N LYS A 93 11.07 28.97 -0.36
CA LYS A 93 11.82 28.30 0.71
C LYS A 93 13.28 28.10 0.32
N THR A 94 14.17 28.49 1.21
CA THR A 94 15.57 28.06 1.13
C THR A 94 15.69 26.56 1.44
N PRO A 95 16.72 25.86 0.93
CA PRO A 95 16.94 24.44 1.25
C PRO A 95 17.00 24.15 2.75
N LEU A 96 17.56 25.07 3.54
CA LEU A 96 17.68 24.94 4.99
C LEU A 96 16.32 25.08 5.70
N MET A 97 15.46 25.99 5.23
CA MET A 97 14.08 26.13 5.73
C MET A 97 13.25 24.89 5.42
N TYR A 98 13.30 24.41 4.18
CA TYR A 98 12.60 23.18 3.78
C TYR A 98 13.06 21.98 4.61
N ARG A 99 14.38 21.80 4.80
CA ARG A 99 14.93 20.73 5.63
C ARG A 99 14.46 20.82 7.09
N ARG A 100 14.42 22.01 7.67
CA ARG A 100 13.95 22.23 9.05
C ARG A 100 12.47 21.88 9.19
N GLU A 101 11.64 22.31 8.24
CA GLU A 101 10.20 22.00 8.22
C GLU A 101 9.95 20.50 8.04
N MET A 102 10.67 19.85 7.12
CA MET A 102 10.60 18.41 6.90
C MET A 102 11.02 17.63 8.16
N ASN A 103 12.13 18.00 8.81
CA ASN A 103 12.57 17.35 10.04
C ASN A 103 11.54 17.48 11.17
N LYS A 104 10.91 18.66 11.31
CA LYS A 104 9.82 18.86 12.27
C LYS A 104 8.62 17.98 11.94
N PHE A 105 8.19 17.97 10.68
CA PHE A 105 7.10 17.14 10.21
C PHE A 105 7.35 15.65 10.48
N ILE A 106 8.56 15.15 10.18
CA ILE A 106 8.95 13.76 10.46
C ILE A 106 8.95 13.47 11.96
N SER A 107 9.40 14.40 12.80
CA SER A 107 9.33 14.25 14.25
C SER A 107 7.87 14.15 14.75
N ASP A 108 6.98 15.01 14.27
CA ASP A 108 5.55 14.98 14.60
C ASP A 108 4.87 13.71 14.09
N LEU A 109 5.27 13.22 12.90
CA LEU A 109 4.80 11.97 12.34
C LEU A 109 5.24 10.76 13.17
N LYS A 110 6.48 10.74 13.69
CA LYS A 110 6.96 9.68 14.60
C LYS A 110 6.11 9.59 15.87
N LEU A 111 5.71 10.73 16.44
CA LEU A 111 4.83 10.75 17.61
C LEU A 111 3.45 10.17 17.29
N GLN A 112 2.88 10.52 16.14
CA GLN A 112 1.61 9.96 15.69
C GLN A 112 1.69 8.46 15.41
N ILE A 113 2.78 8.00 14.77
CA ILE A 113 3.04 6.57 14.55
C ILE A 113 3.18 5.82 15.86
N ASN A 114 3.89 6.36 16.86
CA ASN A 114 3.96 5.74 18.18
C ASN A 114 2.57 5.63 18.83
N SER A 115 1.71 6.63 18.65
CA SER A 115 0.31 6.55 19.09
C SER A 115 -0.45 5.43 18.37
N VAL A 116 -0.26 5.24 17.06
CA VAL A 116 -0.84 4.13 16.30
C VAL A 116 -0.35 2.77 16.83
N CYS A 117 0.95 2.60 17.04
CA CYS A 117 1.50 1.36 17.60
C CYS A 117 0.91 1.05 18.98
N ASN A 118 0.78 2.06 19.84
CA ASN A 118 0.14 1.92 21.16
C ASN A 118 -1.36 1.59 21.07
N LYS A 119 -2.06 2.05 20.01
CA LYS A 119 -3.46 1.66 19.76
C LYS A 119 -3.54 0.21 19.31
N ILE A 120 -2.67 -0.22 18.40
CA ILE A 120 -2.62 -1.61 17.91
C ILE A 120 -2.49 -2.60 19.07
N ASP A 121 -1.62 -2.30 20.05
CA ASP A 121 -1.43 -3.15 21.24
C ASP A 121 -2.68 -3.29 22.11
N LYS A 122 -3.59 -2.32 22.06
CA LYS A 122 -4.82 -2.28 22.86
C LYS A 122 -6.04 -2.83 22.12
N LEU A 123 -5.92 -3.09 20.82
CA LEU A 123 -7.03 -3.60 20.01
C LEU A 123 -7.13 -5.11 20.17
N ASP A 124 -8.30 -5.57 20.57
CA ASP A 124 -8.60 -7.00 20.59
C ASP A 124 -8.52 -7.55 19.16
N PRO A 125 -7.89 -8.72 18.97
CA PRO A 125 -7.82 -9.34 17.66
C PRO A 125 -9.21 -9.68 17.15
N THR A 126 -9.47 -9.36 15.88
CA THR A 126 -10.74 -9.70 15.26
C THR A 126 -10.73 -11.16 14.77
N PRO A 127 -11.85 -11.90 14.87
CA PRO A 127 -11.85 -13.31 14.55
C PRO A 127 -11.72 -13.62 13.06
N TYR A 128 -11.95 -12.63 12.19
CA TYR A 128 -12.10 -12.77 10.75
C TYR A 128 -11.33 -11.64 10.04
N THR A 129 -10.92 -11.88 8.79
CA THR A 129 -10.08 -10.98 8.00
C THR A 129 -10.71 -10.77 6.64
N ASP A 130 -11.05 -9.51 6.33
CA ASP A 130 -11.61 -9.13 5.05
C ASP A 130 -10.61 -8.28 4.26
N ILE A 131 -9.77 -8.96 3.48
CA ILE A 131 -8.72 -8.37 2.64
C ILE A 131 -9.32 -7.92 1.31
N PHE A 132 -10.31 -8.62 0.76
CA PHE A 132 -10.93 -8.22 -0.52
C PHE A 132 -11.47 -6.79 -0.45
N SER A 133 -12.13 -6.45 0.66
CA SER A 133 -12.66 -5.12 0.93
C SER A 133 -11.62 -3.99 0.94
N ILE A 134 -10.34 -4.28 1.20
CA ILE A 134 -9.26 -3.28 1.13
C ILE A 134 -9.22 -2.68 -0.28
N PHE A 135 -9.33 -3.52 -1.30
CA PHE A 135 -9.19 -3.09 -2.69
C PHE A 135 -10.37 -2.22 -3.12
N ILE A 136 -11.57 -2.50 -2.62
CA ILE A 136 -12.76 -1.67 -2.82
C ILE A 136 -12.57 -0.29 -2.16
N VAL A 137 -12.18 -0.26 -0.88
CA VAL A 137 -11.89 1.00 -0.16
C VAL A 137 -10.83 1.84 -0.87
N VAL A 138 -9.81 1.20 -1.45
CA VAL A 138 -8.78 1.91 -2.20
C VAL A 138 -9.32 2.43 -3.54
N SER A 139 -10.12 1.65 -4.26
CA SER A 139 -10.75 2.05 -5.52
C SER A 139 -11.56 3.33 -5.35
N ASP A 140 -12.40 3.40 -4.31
CA ASP A 140 -13.20 4.59 -3.98
C ASP A 140 -12.37 5.83 -3.67
N ARG A 141 -11.10 5.63 -3.32
CA ARG A 141 -10.13 6.66 -2.94
C ARG A 141 -9.05 6.86 -4.00
N LEU A 142 -9.19 6.26 -5.18
CA LEU A 142 -8.31 6.54 -6.31
C LEU A 142 -8.58 7.94 -6.83
N SER A 143 -7.50 8.71 -6.99
CA SER A 143 -7.52 10.02 -7.64
C SER A 143 -6.49 10.00 -8.76
N ASN A 144 -6.91 10.45 -9.95
CA ASN A 144 -6.03 10.60 -11.12
C ASN A 144 -4.86 11.58 -10.89
N GLU A 145 -4.91 12.38 -9.82
CA GLU A 145 -3.89 13.37 -9.49
C GLU A 145 -2.71 12.81 -8.69
N LYS A 146 -2.85 11.60 -8.14
CA LYS A 146 -1.83 10.99 -7.25
C LYS A 146 -1.49 9.58 -7.68
N LYS A 147 -0.20 9.23 -7.62
CA LYS A 147 0.21 7.83 -7.72
C LYS A 147 -0.16 7.10 -6.42
N LYS A 148 -0.77 5.93 -6.51
CA LYS A 148 -1.22 5.17 -5.33
C LYS A 148 -0.27 4.01 -5.04
N HIS A 149 0.20 3.93 -3.80
CA HIS A 149 0.95 2.79 -3.27
C HIS A 149 0.17 2.21 -2.10
N ILE A 150 -0.06 0.89 -2.14
CA ILE A 150 -0.73 0.16 -1.07
C ILE A 150 0.32 -0.71 -0.38
N ILE A 151 0.40 -0.62 0.94
CA ILE A 151 1.23 -1.50 1.77
C ILE A 151 0.29 -2.32 2.64
N ILE A 152 0.36 -3.64 2.56
CA ILE A 152 -0.47 -4.56 3.36
C ILE A 152 0.44 -5.29 4.34
N LEU A 153 0.24 -5.07 5.64
CA LEU A 153 0.89 -5.81 6.71
C LEU A 153 -0.05 -6.94 7.13
N SER A 154 0.09 -8.10 6.51
CA SER A 154 -0.83 -9.24 6.71
C SER A 154 -0.13 -10.55 6.38
N ASP A 155 -0.66 -11.62 6.93
CA ASP A 155 -0.32 -12.99 6.56
C ASP A 155 -1.08 -13.46 5.28
N MET A 156 -1.92 -12.57 4.73
CA MET A 156 -2.74 -12.70 3.54
C MET A 156 -3.74 -13.86 3.56
N ILE A 157 -4.15 -14.31 4.75
CA ILE A 157 -5.26 -15.25 4.90
C ILE A 157 -6.57 -14.48 4.85
N GLU A 158 -7.37 -14.76 3.84
CA GLU A 158 -8.76 -14.32 3.81
C GLU A 158 -9.61 -15.19 4.74
N ASP A 159 -10.47 -14.55 5.53
CA ASP A 159 -11.57 -15.19 6.25
C ASP A 159 -12.77 -14.25 6.29
N SER A 160 -13.59 -14.25 5.24
CA SER A 160 -14.72 -13.32 5.08
C SER A 160 -15.95 -13.98 4.44
N ILE A 161 -17.06 -13.24 4.39
CA ILE A 161 -18.31 -13.68 3.75
C ILE A 161 -18.54 -12.84 2.50
N ILE A 162 -18.72 -13.51 1.36
CA ILE A 162 -18.97 -12.89 0.05
C ILE A 162 -20.16 -13.61 -0.58
N GLY A 163 -21.17 -12.87 -1.04
CA GLY A 163 -22.40 -13.47 -1.61
C GLY A 163 -23.11 -14.45 -0.67
N GLY A 164 -23.00 -14.24 0.66
CA GLY A 164 -23.57 -15.15 1.67
C GLY A 164 -22.78 -16.45 1.92
N LYS A 165 -21.64 -16.65 1.26
CA LYS A 165 -20.74 -17.79 1.47
C LYS A 165 -19.46 -17.37 2.17
N ARG A 166 -18.99 -18.18 3.11
CA ARG A 166 -17.71 -17.97 3.78
C ARG A 166 -16.54 -18.50 2.94
N TYR A 167 -15.49 -17.71 2.84
CA TYR A 167 -14.21 -18.06 2.21
C TYR A 167 -13.12 -17.99 3.27
N ASN A 168 -12.37 -19.07 3.43
CA ASN A 168 -11.35 -19.18 4.47
C ASN A 168 -10.09 -19.85 3.91
N PHE A 169 -9.04 -19.07 3.65
CA PHE A 169 -7.85 -19.57 2.96
C PHE A 169 -6.99 -20.51 3.80
N SER A 170 -7.24 -20.60 5.11
CA SER A 170 -6.61 -21.60 5.97
C SER A 170 -7.19 -23.00 5.76
N ARG A 171 -8.47 -23.10 5.35
CA ARG A 171 -9.22 -24.37 5.26
C ARG A 171 -9.60 -24.74 3.84
N ASP A 172 -9.74 -23.74 2.98
CA ASP A 172 -10.18 -23.93 1.60
C ASP A 172 -9.06 -24.50 0.73
N PRO A 173 -9.42 -25.23 -0.36
CA PRO A 173 -8.44 -25.85 -1.24
C PRO A 173 -7.83 -24.83 -2.22
N ILE A 174 -7.21 -23.77 -1.69
CA ILE A 174 -6.60 -22.66 -2.45
C ILE A 174 -5.41 -23.11 -3.32
N ASN A 175 -4.92 -24.33 -3.11
CA ASN A 175 -3.94 -24.98 -3.96
C ASN A 175 -4.52 -25.55 -5.26
N LYS A 176 -5.85 -25.69 -5.38
CA LYS A 176 -6.52 -26.20 -6.57
C LYS A 176 -6.86 -25.07 -7.53
N GLU A 177 -6.38 -25.17 -8.77
CA GLU A 177 -6.58 -24.13 -9.78
C GLU A 177 -8.06 -23.89 -10.11
N ASP A 178 -8.87 -24.94 -10.22
CA ASP A 178 -10.32 -24.83 -10.48
C ASP A 178 -11.05 -24.07 -9.36
N TYR A 179 -10.64 -24.27 -8.10
CA TYR A 179 -11.20 -23.55 -6.97
C TYR A 179 -10.89 -22.05 -7.09
N CYS A 180 -9.62 -21.70 -7.36
CA CYS A 180 -9.19 -20.32 -7.53
C CYS A 180 -9.89 -19.62 -8.71
N ALA A 181 -10.02 -20.31 -9.85
CA ALA A 181 -10.71 -19.79 -11.03
C ALA A 181 -12.20 -19.52 -10.75
N ASN A 182 -12.87 -20.45 -10.05
CA ASN A 182 -14.26 -20.28 -9.67
C ASN A 182 -14.44 -19.15 -8.64
N LEU A 183 -13.53 -19.03 -7.67
CA LEU A 183 -13.54 -17.92 -6.71
C LEU A 183 -13.37 -16.56 -7.41
N ILE A 184 -12.41 -16.43 -8.34
CA ILE A 184 -12.24 -15.21 -9.13
C ILE A 184 -13.52 -14.87 -9.91
N LYS A 185 -14.20 -15.88 -10.48
CA LYS A 185 -15.47 -15.66 -11.16
C LYS A 185 -16.54 -15.10 -10.21
N ILE A 186 -16.70 -15.71 -9.03
CA ILE A 186 -17.65 -15.23 -8.02
C ILE A 186 -17.32 -13.81 -7.58
N LEU A 187 -16.05 -13.51 -7.30
CA LEU A 187 -15.62 -12.16 -6.96
C LEU A 187 -15.95 -11.15 -8.05
N LYS A 188 -15.83 -11.56 -9.32
CA LYS A 188 -16.23 -10.72 -10.45
C LYS A 188 -17.74 -10.51 -10.52
N ASP A 189 -18.53 -11.56 -10.31
CA ASP A 189 -20.00 -11.51 -10.37
C ASP A 189 -20.58 -10.69 -9.18
N GLU A 190 -19.85 -10.58 -8.08
CA GLU A 190 -20.19 -9.79 -6.88
C GLU A 190 -19.57 -8.38 -6.90
N ASP A 191 -19.04 -7.91 -8.04
CA ASP A 191 -18.37 -6.60 -8.20
C ASP A 191 -17.20 -6.35 -7.22
N MET A 192 -16.56 -7.42 -6.76
CA MET A 192 -15.44 -7.36 -5.81
C MET A 192 -14.06 -7.21 -6.51
N ILE A 193 -14.00 -7.06 -7.83
CA ILE A 193 -12.73 -6.85 -8.58
C ILE A 193 -12.68 -5.42 -9.13
N PRO A 194 -12.14 -4.44 -8.37
CA PRO A 194 -12.03 -3.07 -8.83
C PRO A 194 -10.90 -2.88 -9.85
N ASP A 195 -10.99 -1.82 -10.66
CA ASP A 195 -9.87 -1.38 -11.50
C ASP A 195 -8.86 -0.58 -10.67
N LEU A 196 -7.70 -1.18 -10.44
CA LEU A 196 -6.56 -0.60 -9.75
C LEU A 196 -5.36 -0.47 -10.71
N SER A 197 -5.61 -0.19 -11.98
CA SER A 197 -4.58 0.00 -13.00
C SER A 197 -3.56 1.07 -12.56
N GLY A 198 -2.28 0.71 -12.59
CA GLY A 198 -1.18 1.60 -12.19
C GLY A 198 -0.93 1.68 -10.68
N VAL A 199 -1.68 0.94 -9.86
CA VAL A 199 -1.44 0.80 -8.43
C VAL A 199 -0.36 -0.25 -8.16
N VAL A 200 0.56 0.06 -7.23
CA VAL A 200 1.55 -0.88 -6.73
C VAL A 200 1.15 -1.34 -5.33
N ILE A 201 1.00 -2.65 -5.17
CA ILE A 201 0.68 -3.31 -3.91
C ILE A 201 1.94 -4.00 -3.38
N SER A 202 2.30 -3.73 -2.14
CA SER A 202 3.39 -4.40 -1.46
C SER A 202 2.88 -5.06 -0.18
N VAL A 203 3.19 -6.33 0.02
CA VAL A 203 2.76 -7.12 1.17
C VAL A 203 3.97 -7.42 2.04
N CYS A 204 3.87 -7.14 3.34
CA CYS A 204 4.85 -7.55 4.36
C CYS A 204 4.19 -8.43 5.42
N GLY A 205 4.93 -9.42 5.94
CA GLY A 205 4.45 -10.30 7.02
C GLY A 205 3.90 -11.65 6.57
N ALA A 206 3.93 -11.92 5.27
CA ALA A 206 3.29 -13.08 4.69
C ALA A 206 3.90 -14.45 5.12
N LYS A 207 5.12 -14.46 5.69
CA LYS A 207 5.87 -15.68 6.05
C LYS A 207 5.97 -16.02 7.55
N SER A 208 5.47 -15.17 8.43
CA SER A 208 5.98 -15.16 9.81
C SER A 208 5.27 -16.12 10.79
N SER A 209 4.06 -16.61 10.45
CA SER A 209 3.39 -17.61 11.30
C SER A 209 4.00 -19.00 11.10
N SER A 210 4.67 -19.53 12.13
CA SER A 210 5.32 -20.85 12.19
C SER A 210 4.42 -22.08 11.97
N GLU A 211 3.11 -21.88 11.74
CA GLU A 211 2.12 -22.94 11.58
C GLU A 211 1.81 -23.30 10.11
N LYS A 212 2.33 -22.53 9.15
CA LYS A 212 2.02 -22.74 7.72
C LYS A 212 3.04 -23.64 7.05
N SER A 213 2.57 -24.57 6.23
CA SER A 213 3.44 -25.24 5.27
C SER A 213 3.86 -24.24 4.18
N ASP A 214 5.09 -24.39 3.69
CA ASP A 214 5.59 -23.59 2.56
C ASP A 214 4.65 -23.66 1.33
N ASP A 215 3.96 -24.80 1.15
CA ASP A 215 3.03 -25.01 0.04
C ASP A 215 1.73 -24.23 0.18
N GLN A 216 1.17 -24.13 1.39
CA GLN A 216 -0.02 -23.31 1.64
C GLN A 216 0.29 -21.84 1.41
N TYR A 217 1.45 -21.38 1.90
CA TYR A 217 1.91 -20.01 1.67
C TYR A 217 2.05 -19.68 0.18
N ARG A 218 2.69 -20.57 -0.60
CA ARG A 218 2.83 -20.41 -2.06
C ARG A 218 1.49 -20.38 -2.77
N SER A 219 0.53 -21.19 -2.32
CA SER A 219 -0.81 -21.27 -2.93
C SER A 219 -1.61 -19.98 -2.69
N ILE A 220 -1.60 -19.46 -1.46
CA ILE A 220 -2.21 -18.16 -1.12
C ILE A 220 -1.57 -17.04 -1.94
N ARG A 221 -0.23 -17.01 -2.00
CA ARG A 221 0.50 -16.04 -2.82
C ARG A 221 0.07 -16.09 -4.29
N LYS A 222 0.03 -17.28 -4.89
CA LYS A 222 -0.38 -17.49 -6.29
C LYS A 222 -1.81 -16.99 -6.52
N PHE A 223 -2.73 -17.23 -5.58
CA PHE A 223 -4.08 -16.69 -5.66
C PHE A 223 -4.09 -15.16 -5.71
N TRP A 224 -3.39 -14.48 -4.79
CA TRP A 224 -3.36 -13.02 -4.76
C TRP A 224 -2.68 -12.40 -5.98
N GLU A 225 -1.67 -13.06 -6.54
CA GLU A 225 -1.06 -12.66 -7.83
C GLU A 225 -2.08 -12.78 -8.98
N LEU A 226 -2.87 -13.85 -9.03
CA LEU A 226 -3.93 -14.02 -10.03
C LEU A 226 -5.04 -12.97 -9.87
N TYR A 227 -5.48 -12.73 -8.64
CA TYR A 227 -6.53 -11.78 -8.31
C TYR A 227 -6.12 -10.33 -8.63
N THR A 228 -4.93 -9.90 -8.19
CA THR A 228 -4.42 -8.54 -8.46
C THR A 228 -4.17 -8.28 -9.94
N LYS A 229 -3.81 -9.32 -10.70
CA LYS A 229 -3.73 -9.23 -12.16
C LYS A 229 -5.09 -8.91 -12.81
N GLN A 230 -6.21 -9.40 -12.27
CA GLN A 230 -7.55 -9.04 -12.77
C GLN A 230 -7.87 -7.56 -12.54
N MET A 231 -7.32 -6.97 -11.46
CA MET A 231 -7.49 -5.55 -11.13
C MET A 231 -6.56 -4.62 -11.94
N GLY A 232 -5.67 -5.14 -12.79
CA GLY A 232 -4.66 -4.33 -13.48
C GLY A 232 -3.53 -3.81 -12.57
N ALA A 233 -3.47 -4.28 -11.32
CA ALA A 233 -2.45 -3.89 -10.34
C ALA A 233 -1.23 -4.84 -10.37
N SER A 234 -0.13 -4.37 -9.79
CA SER A 234 1.05 -5.21 -9.52
C SER A 234 1.17 -5.49 -8.03
N ILE A 235 1.50 -6.73 -7.65
CA ILE A 235 1.73 -7.13 -6.26
C ILE A 235 3.17 -7.60 -6.06
N ARG A 236 3.78 -7.24 -4.93
CA ARG A 236 5.10 -7.70 -4.49
C ARG A 236 5.04 -8.17 -3.05
N PHE A 237 5.72 -9.27 -2.75
CA PHE A 237 5.81 -9.82 -1.40
C PHE A 237 7.22 -9.54 -0.86
N GLU A 238 7.29 -8.70 0.16
CA GLU A 238 8.54 -8.18 0.70
C GLU A 238 8.75 -8.69 2.13
N SER A 239 10.00 -8.93 2.51
CA SER A 239 10.36 -9.27 3.89
C SER A 239 10.39 -8.04 4.80
N THR A 240 10.61 -6.84 4.24
CA THR A 240 10.68 -5.58 4.99
C THR A 240 10.14 -4.41 4.17
N ILE A 241 9.81 -3.30 4.85
CA ILE A 241 9.24 -2.10 4.22
C ILE A 241 10.27 -1.25 3.46
N GLN A 242 11.58 -1.44 3.68
CA GLN A 242 12.63 -0.53 3.20
C GLN A 242 12.76 -0.44 1.67
N ASN A 243 12.24 -1.44 0.95
CA ASN A 243 12.32 -1.51 -0.50
C ASN A 243 11.01 -1.09 -1.21
N ILE A 244 9.96 -0.74 -0.47
CA ILE A 244 8.60 -0.59 -1.04
C ILE A 244 8.42 0.68 -1.89
N LEU A 245 9.18 1.74 -1.61
CA LEU A 245 9.07 3.04 -2.31
C LEU A 245 10.31 3.43 -3.12
N GLN A 246 11.20 2.48 -3.39
CA GLN A 246 12.34 2.63 -4.31
C GLN A 246 11.86 2.52 -5.76
#